data_AF-A0A7S0D1J4-F1
#
_entry.id   AF-A0A7S0D1J4-F1
#
_cell.length_a   1.000
_cell.length_b   1.000
_cell.length_c   1.000
_cell.angle_alpha   90.00
_cell.angle_beta   90.00
_cell.angle_gamma   90.00
#
_symmetry.space_group_name_H-M   'P 1'
#
loop_
_entity.id
_entity.type
_entity.pdbx_description
1 polymer ?
#
loop_
_entity_poly.entity_id
_entity_poly.type
_entity_poly.pdbx_seq_one_letter_code
_entity_poly.pdbx_strand_id
1 'polypeptide(L)'
;EKAVGKGSRLNFTYAMEHFMKHYLRVKRKRPLASVDLYGWIFWTELFAFGWIVTFFPRFSGNHADSLQESFASNRVPIAFFFVMFTQFLLIVLDRVLYLAASRKWKGYLQLAAVIVMHVVVFILPIANYHSNPGILNSRTTYRVYVIFYLAKAIYLFASAHQIRLGYPPFAKEEGILMAPSLTGLVVFSIYRAIPFLFEAKTILDWTCSRSPLFFGDWLKLQDIHCNLYMVECDLVYRKSLKRKKGTIYRTDVKAVVGFFAMLGLILVIWLPFVIYLTGVPLFANPLQSVTVTVRIDGAHNSWRLCEHADVVRIAQVPEGQELETLYSQPYNLPTNMRHETVQQIALSGDSTYAWTITPPSKQKLIKAIEMSRSDSEYPRLVMAFRFEMESGAVSRASYFSPLDRVQLLWALNNTGGSMEVESAYPLFIHVLAAGVAREIGPRVSLRLSRHASQGVEWWAMQSLKITPESEGEQNKERNQEQSDDIVKEFSRPRGRHPGDPAGVFGEGGVVFFTLSDQMLLGKLIDSSIYEYGMFALYFTVVFSLARFFRVYIVGMSYRIMYEDWGDVEFIKELLNDIYAARWDREHELEEEMYGELIQLFRSPERLIKVTRPPRKLIGIMNWPSTAQTKEKCE
;
A
#
# COMPACT_ATOMS: atom_id res chain seq x y z
N GLU A 1 44.12 -49.61 29.96
CA GLU A 1 44.64 -48.24 30.14
C GLU A 1 45.99 -48.13 29.42
N LYS A 2 46.35 -47.20 28.55
CA LYS A 2 45.74 -45.99 27.98
C LYS A 2 46.32 -45.87 26.55
N ALA A 3 45.49 -46.02 25.53
CA ALA A 3 45.77 -45.51 24.19
C ALA A 3 44.69 -44.47 23.87
N VAL A 4 44.75 -43.37 24.62
CA VAL A 4 44.00 -42.14 24.33
C VAL A 4 44.91 -41.30 23.45
N GLY A 5 44.47 -40.95 22.24
CA GLY A 5 45.11 -39.90 21.48
C GLY A 5 45.22 -40.13 19.98
N LYS A 6 44.07 -40.12 19.30
CA LYS A 6 43.91 -39.45 17.99
C LYS A 6 42.43 -39.40 17.69
N GLY A 7 41.77 -38.42 18.31
CA GLY A 7 40.45 -37.98 17.87
C GLY A 7 40.60 -37.49 16.43
N SER A 8 40.26 -38.35 15.48
CA SER A 8 39.95 -37.90 14.13
C SER A 8 38.76 -36.95 14.29
N ARG A 9 39.01 -35.65 14.15
CA ARG A 9 37.94 -34.72 13.77
C ARG A 9 37.41 -35.29 12.46
N LEU A 10 36.34 -36.10 12.52
CA LEU A 10 35.60 -36.47 11.33
C LEU A 10 35.17 -35.14 10.74
N ASN A 11 35.87 -34.71 9.70
CA ASN A 11 35.49 -33.52 8.96
C ASN A 11 34.03 -33.74 8.56
N PHE A 12 33.15 -32.84 9.00
CA PHE A 12 31.71 -32.93 8.75
C PHE A 12 31.42 -33.18 7.27
N THR A 13 32.25 -32.62 6.39
CA THR A 13 32.25 -32.87 4.94
C THR A 13 32.49 -34.33 4.58
N TYR A 14 33.46 -35.01 5.18
CA TYR A 14 33.76 -36.42 4.95
C TYR A 14 32.66 -37.34 5.50
N ALA A 15 32.15 -37.05 6.70
CA ALA A 15 31.04 -37.79 7.30
C ALA A 15 29.76 -37.68 6.45
N MET A 16 29.45 -36.46 5.99
CA MET A 16 28.31 -36.16 5.15
C MET A 16 28.44 -36.82 3.77
N GLU A 17 29.63 -36.79 3.15
CA GLU A 17 29.87 -37.45 1.87
C GLU A 17 29.68 -38.97 1.98
N HIS A 18 30.16 -39.58 3.08
CA HIS A 18 29.99 -41.01 3.31
C HIS A 18 28.52 -41.38 3.59
N PHE A 19 27.80 -40.58 4.40
CA PHE A 19 26.38 -40.73 4.65
C PHE A 19 25.57 -40.61 3.36
N MET A 20 25.82 -39.57 2.56
CA MET A 20 25.16 -39.37 1.27
C MET A 20 25.48 -40.49 0.28
N LYS A 21 26.73 -40.98 0.23
CA LYS A 21 27.11 -42.15 -0.57
C LYS A 21 26.37 -43.41 -0.14
N HIS A 22 26.13 -43.61 1.15
CA HIS A 22 25.39 -44.75 1.68
C HIS A 22 23.87 -44.63 1.41
N TYR A 23 23.29 -43.46 1.68
CA TYR A 23 21.88 -43.15 1.45
C TYR A 23 21.49 -43.25 -0.04
N LEU A 24 22.35 -42.73 -0.93
CA LEU A 24 22.14 -42.78 -2.38
C LEU A 24 22.48 -44.17 -3.00
N ARG A 25 23.15 -45.06 -2.26
CA ARG A 25 23.47 -46.43 -2.70
C ARG A 25 22.34 -47.43 -2.52
N VAL A 26 21.23 -47.07 -1.88
CA VAL A 26 20.02 -47.90 -1.79
C VAL A 26 19.37 -47.99 -3.19
N LYS A 27 20.03 -48.70 -4.10
CA LYS A 27 19.56 -49.02 -5.45
C LYS A 27 18.41 -50.01 -5.33
N ARG A 28 17.17 -49.57 -5.55
CA ARG A 28 16.09 -50.50 -5.90
C ARG A 28 16.31 -51.00 -7.33
N LYS A 29 16.16 -52.33 -7.52
CA LYS A 29 16.39 -53.06 -8.77
C LYS A 29 15.34 -52.85 -9.87
N ARG A 30 14.33 -51.99 -9.68
CA ARG A 30 13.30 -51.73 -10.70
C ARG A 30 12.97 -50.23 -10.74
N PRO A 31 12.91 -49.60 -11.92
CA PRO A 31 12.26 -48.30 -12.05
C PRO A 31 10.77 -48.53 -11.76
N LEU A 32 10.28 -48.06 -10.61
CA LEU A 32 8.83 -47.94 -10.44
C LEU A 32 8.37 -46.81 -11.37
N ALA A 33 7.24 -47.02 -12.04
CA ALA A 33 6.56 -46.03 -12.87
C ALA A 33 6.69 -44.65 -12.20
N SER A 34 7.35 -43.73 -12.91
CA SER A 34 7.99 -42.57 -12.32
C SER A 34 6.95 -41.49 -12.01
N VAL A 35 6.45 -41.50 -10.78
CA VAL A 35 5.60 -40.42 -10.26
C VAL A 35 6.46 -39.17 -10.15
N ASP A 36 6.08 -38.12 -10.86
CA ASP A 36 6.69 -36.80 -10.76
C ASP A 36 5.94 -35.95 -9.73
N LEU A 37 6.62 -35.60 -8.65
CA LEU A 37 6.08 -34.79 -7.55
C LEU A 37 6.53 -33.33 -7.65
N TYR A 38 7.28 -32.95 -8.69
CA TYR A 38 7.80 -31.59 -8.83
C TYR A 38 6.70 -30.53 -8.87
N GLY A 39 5.56 -30.82 -9.53
CA GLY A 39 4.40 -29.93 -9.51
C GLY A 39 3.95 -29.57 -8.09
N TRP A 40 3.86 -30.56 -7.20
CA TRP A 40 3.51 -30.33 -5.78
C TRP A 40 4.59 -29.54 -5.03
N ILE A 41 5.87 -29.84 -5.28
CA ILE A 41 7.00 -29.09 -4.70
C ILE A 41 6.92 -27.61 -5.10
N PHE A 42 6.67 -27.34 -6.39
CA PHE A 42 6.58 -25.99 -6.91
C PHE A 42 5.39 -25.21 -6.33
N TRP A 43 4.17 -25.78 -6.35
CA TRP A 43 2.98 -25.11 -5.84
C TRP A 43 3.06 -24.83 -4.34
N THR A 44 3.67 -25.73 -3.55
CA THR A 44 3.87 -25.51 -2.11
C THR A 44 4.90 -24.41 -1.82
N GLU A 45 5.99 -24.34 -2.58
CA GLU A 45 6.97 -23.26 -2.46
C GLU A 45 6.41 -21.89 -2.92
N LEU A 46 5.59 -21.88 -3.97
CA LEU A 46 4.90 -20.67 -4.44
C LEU A 46 3.88 -20.17 -3.40
N PHE A 47 3.11 -21.08 -2.80
CA PHE A 47 2.23 -20.77 -1.68
C PHE A 47 3.01 -20.19 -0.49
N ALA A 48 4.13 -20.82 -0.12
CA ALA A 48 4.98 -20.34 0.98
C ALA A 48 5.55 -18.94 0.71
N PHE A 49 5.96 -18.65 -0.53
CA PHE A 49 6.40 -17.32 -0.95
C PHE A 49 5.27 -16.28 -0.81
N GLY A 50 4.09 -16.55 -1.36
CA GLY A 50 2.93 -15.65 -1.23
C GLY A 50 2.48 -15.44 0.22
N TRP A 51 2.59 -16.48 1.06
CA TRP A 51 2.29 -16.41 2.49
C TRP A 51 3.25 -15.46 3.24
N ILE A 52 4.55 -15.52 2.94
CA ILE A 52 5.54 -14.60 3.54
C ILE A 52 5.26 -13.15 3.12
N VAL A 53 4.92 -12.89 1.84
CA VAL A 53 4.58 -11.54 1.36
C VAL A 53 3.35 -11.00 2.10
N THR A 54 2.29 -11.80 2.17
CA THR A 54 1.00 -11.37 2.74
C THR A 54 1.10 -11.07 4.23
N PHE A 55 1.84 -11.89 4.98
CA PHE A 55 1.98 -11.77 6.44
C PHE A 55 3.34 -11.24 6.88
N PHE A 56 4.02 -10.50 6.01
CA PHE A 56 5.35 -9.91 6.25
C PHE A 56 5.54 -9.28 7.63
N PRO A 57 4.61 -8.45 8.16
CA PRO A 57 4.88 -7.75 9.42
C PRO A 57 5.09 -8.71 10.59
N ARG A 58 4.46 -9.89 10.53
CA ARG A 58 4.60 -10.94 11.53
C ARG A 58 5.92 -11.72 11.43
N PHE A 59 6.51 -11.77 10.24
CA PHE A 59 7.84 -12.32 10.01
C PHE A 59 8.97 -11.36 10.39
N SER A 60 8.71 -10.05 10.28
CA SER A 60 9.73 -9.01 10.50
C SER A 60 9.76 -8.43 11.91
N GLY A 61 8.72 -8.66 12.72
CA GLY A 61 8.64 -8.13 14.07
C GLY A 61 8.30 -6.63 14.12
N ASN A 62 7.82 -6.04 13.04
CA ASN A 62 7.36 -4.65 13.01
C ASN A 62 5.99 -4.46 13.68
N HIS A 63 5.78 -3.31 14.34
CA HIS A 63 4.47 -2.93 14.93
C HIS A 63 3.38 -2.60 13.91
N ALA A 64 3.77 -2.34 12.67
CA ALA A 64 2.85 -2.10 11.57
C ALA A 64 2.03 -3.38 11.32
N ASP A 65 0.70 -3.32 11.43
CA ASP A 65 -0.14 -4.49 11.16
C ASP A 65 -0.22 -4.82 9.66
N SER A 66 0.21 -3.88 8.80
CA SER A 66 0.22 -4.01 7.34
C SER A 66 1.58 -3.64 6.71
N LEU A 67 1.86 -4.19 5.52
CA LEU A 67 2.98 -3.76 4.66
C LEU A 67 2.93 -2.24 4.41
N GLN A 68 1.73 -1.69 4.26
CA GLN A 68 1.47 -0.29 3.99
C GLN A 68 1.90 0.62 5.15
N GLU A 69 1.62 0.25 6.40
CA GLU A 69 2.10 0.97 7.58
C GLU A 69 3.63 0.88 7.75
N SER A 70 4.24 -0.23 7.32
CA SER A 70 5.72 -0.35 7.31
C SER A 70 6.36 0.55 6.24
N PHE A 71 5.73 0.70 5.07
CA PHE A 71 6.15 1.67 4.07
C PHE A 71 5.91 3.11 4.54
N ALA A 72 4.78 3.37 5.21
CA ALA A 72 4.48 4.69 5.77
C ALA A 72 5.49 5.12 6.84
N SER A 73 5.98 4.17 7.64
CA SER A 73 7.05 4.41 8.61
C SER A 73 8.46 4.37 8.02
N ASN A 74 8.60 4.21 6.68
CA ASN A 74 9.86 4.09 5.94
C ASN A 74 10.82 3.03 6.54
N ARG A 75 10.27 1.95 7.11
CA ARG A 75 11.02 0.89 7.78
C ARG A 75 10.68 -0.45 7.14
N VAL A 76 11.23 -0.73 5.96
CA VAL A 76 11.27 -2.11 5.45
C VAL A 76 12.45 -2.84 6.10
N PRO A 77 12.22 -3.81 6.99
CA PRO A 77 13.29 -4.50 7.70
C PRO A 77 14.09 -5.36 6.73
N ILE A 78 15.41 -5.22 6.82
CA ILE A 78 16.38 -5.98 6.02
C ILE A 78 16.15 -7.50 6.17
N ALA A 79 15.73 -7.97 7.35
CA ALA A 79 15.42 -9.37 7.61
C ALA A 79 14.35 -9.94 6.68
N PHE A 80 13.32 -9.16 6.32
CA PHE A 80 12.28 -9.62 5.39
C PHE A 80 12.82 -9.83 3.99
N PHE A 81 13.64 -8.89 3.49
CA PHE A 81 14.30 -9.04 2.21
C PHE A 81 15.09 -10.35 2.16
N PHE A 82 15.86 -10.66 3.21
CA PHE A 82 16.62 -11.92 3.26
C PHE A 82 15.74 -13.17 3.26
N VAL A 83 14.65 -13.20 4.02
CA VAL A 83 13.72 -14.35 4.03
C VAL A 83 13.07 -14.53 2.65
N MET A 84 12.60 -13.44 2.04
CA MET A 84 11.99 -13.45 0.71
C MET A 84 12.97 -13.86 -0.39
N PHE A 85 14.18 -13.30 -0.36
CA PHE A 85 15.23 -13.62 -1.31
C PHE A 85 15.69 -15.07 -1.18
N THR A 86 15.83 -15.57 0.06
CA THR A 86 16.16 -16.98 0.31
C THR A 86 15.05 -17.90 -0.21
N GLN A 87 13.78 -17.54 0.01
CA GLN A 87 12.64 -18.31 -0.51
C GLN A 87 12.62 -18.34 -2.04
N PHE A 88 12.85 -17.20 -2.69
CA PHE A 88 12.97 -17.10 -4.14
C PHE A 88 14.14 -17.95 -4.68
N LEU A 89 15.31 -17.87 -4.03
CA LEU A 89 16.48 -18.64 -4.41
C LEU A 89 16.24 -20.16 -4.25
N LEU A 90 15.52 -20.59 -3.21
CA LEU A 90 15.13 -21.99 -3.04
C LEU A 90 14.24 -22.47 -4.20
N ILE A 91 13.25 -21.68 -4.63
CA ILE A 91 12.39 -22.01 -5.80
C ILE A 91 13.25 -22.20 -7.06
N VAL A 92 14.17 -21.26 -7.32
CA VAL A 92 15.06 -21.30 -8.49
C VAL A 92 16.00 -22.50 -8.43
N LEU A 93 16.69 -22.71 -7.30
CA LEU A 93 17.61 -23.84 -7.12
C LEU A 93 16.89 -25.18 -7.23
N ASP A 94 15.67 -25.30 -6.70
CA ASP A 94 14.86 -26.51 -6.83
C ASP A 94 14.56 -26.85 -8.29
N ARG A 95 14.24 -25.84 -9.12
CA ARG A 95 14.04 -26.05 -10.56
C ARG A 95 15.33 -26.47 -11.25
N VAL A 96 16.44 -25.77 -11.00
CA VAL A 96 17.75 -26.09 -11.60
C VAL A 96 18.16 -27.54 -11.26
N LEU A 97 18.03 -27.96 -10.00
CA LEU A 97 18.41 -29.31 -9.58
C LEU A 97 17.48 -30.40 -10.07
N TYR A 98 16.19 -30.08 -10.24
CA TYR A 98 15.23 -30.96 -10.89
C TYR A 98 15.62 -31.20 -12.36
N LEU A 99 15.91 -30.14 -13.11
CA LEU A 99 16.34 -30.23 -14.53
C LEU A 99 17.68 -30.95 -14.70
N ALA A 100 18.63 -30.70 -13.79
CA ALA A 100 19.91 -31.40 -13.79
C ALA A 100 19.79 -32.88 -13.37
N ALA A 101 18.60 -33.33 -12.93
CA ALA A 101 18.31 -34.67 -12.42
C ALA A 101 19.33 -35.18 -11.36
N SER A 102 19.94 -34.26 -10.61
CA SER A 102 21.07 -34.57 -9.73
C SER A 102 20.63 -34.85 -8.30
N ARG A 103 20.50 -36.13 -7.97
CA ARG A 103 20.14 -36.60 -6.61
C ARG A 103 21.11 -36.14 -5.52
N LYS A 104 22.40 -36.00 -5.84
CA LYS A 104 23.44 -35.58 -4.88
C LYS A 104 23.20 -34.15 -4.43
N TRP A 105 23.14 -33.23 -5.39
CA TRP A 105 22.95 -31.81 -5.13
C TRP A 105 21.57 -31.54 -4.52
N LYS A 106 20.52 -32.24 -4.97
CA LYS A 106 19.19 -32.13 -4.35
C LYS A 106 19.21 -32.54 -2.87
N GLY A 107 19.97 -33.57 -2.51
CA GLY A 107 20.10 -33.97 -1.10
C GLY A 107 20.81 -32.93 -0.23
N TYR A 108 21.84 -32.25 -0.76
CA TYR A 108 22.45 -31.12 -0.06
C TYR A 108 21.47 -29.95 0.10
N LEU A 109 20.70 -29.63 -0.95
CA LEU A 109 19.67 -28.59 -0.89
C LEU A 109 18.57 -28.93 0.13
N GLN A 110 18.13 -30.20 0.19
CA GLN A 110 17.17 -30.68 1.19
C GLN A 110 17.69 -30.45 2.61
N LEU A 111 18.95 -30.78 2.89
CA LEU A 111 19.55 -30.56 4.20
C LEU A 111 19.62 -29.05 4.54
N ALA A 112 20.05 -28.23 3.59
CA ALA A 112 20.10 -26.78 3.77
C ALA A 112 18.69 -26.20 4.02
N ALA A 113 17.68 -26.64 3.26
CA ALA A 113 16.30 -26.19 3.39
C ALA A 113 15.71 -26.54 4.77
N VAL A 114 16.02 -27.72 5.32
CA VAL A 114 15.63 -28.09 6.69
C VAL A 114 16.25 -27.13 7.70
N ILE A 115 17.55 -26.86 7.60
CA ILE A 115 18.25 -25.95 8.52
C ILE A 115 17.66 -24.54 8.43
N VAL A 116 17.55 -23.99 7.23
CA VAL A 116 16.99 -22.64 6.99
C VAL A 116 15.56 -22.54 7.54
N MET A 117 14.73 -23.54 7.30
CA MET A 117 13.35 -23.55 7.79
C MET A 117 13.28 -23.53 9.32
N HIS A 118 14.12 -24.32 10.02
CA HIS A 118 14.15 -24.30 11.49
C HIS A 118 14.71 -22.99 12.04
N VAL A 119 15.70 -22.40 11.39
CA VAL A 119 16.20 -21.06 11.74
C VAL A 119 15.08 -20.01 11.60
N VAL A 120 14.34 -20.06 10.49
CA VAL A 120 13.25 -19.10 10.21
C VAL A 120 12.08 -19.27 11.17
N VAL A 121 11.70 -20.50 11.53
CA VAL A 121 10.52 -20.76 12.37
C VAL A 121 10.82 -20.71 13.87
N PHE A 122 12.03 -21.05 14.31
CA PHE A 122 12.35 -21.09 15.75
C PHE A 122 13.26 -19.95 16.20
N ILE A 123 14.22 -19.50 15.38
CA ILE A 123 15.18 -18.47 15.79
C ILE A 123 14.65 -17.07 15.50
N LEU A 124 14.09 -16.82 14.31
CA LEU A 124 13.56 -15.48 13.98
C LEU A 124 12.47 -15.01 14.95
N PRO A 125 11.50 -15.84 15.39
CA PRO A 125 10.55 -15.42 16.42
C PRO A 125 11.22 -15.05 17.73
N ILE A 126 12.25 -15.76 18.18
CA ILE A 126 12.96 -15.42 19.41
C ILE A 126 13.69 -14.07 19.26
N ALA A 127 14.36 -13.85 18.12
CA ALA A 127 14.98 -12.57 17.82
C ALA A 127 13.95 -11.43 17.80
N ASN A 128 12.79 -11.67 17.18
CA ASN A 128 11.68 -10.72 17.12
C ASN A 128 11.01 -10.50 18.49
N TYR A 129 11.06 -11.47 19.41
CA TYR A 129 10.57 -11.34 20.79
C TYR A 129 11.38 -10.33 21.57
N HIS A 130 12.71 -10.37 21.42
CA HIS A 130 13.61 -9.43 22.08
C HIS A 130 13.39 -7.99 21.59
N SER A 131 13.08 -7.80 20.31
CA SER A 131 12.72 -6.48 19.81
C SER A 131 11.32 -6.06 20.24
N ASN A 132 10.33 -6.96 20.21
CA ASN A 132 8.91 -6.64 20.38
C ASN A 132 8.10 -7.80 21.00
N PRO A 133 7.88 -7.81 22.33
CA PRO A 133 7.22 -8.92 23.02
C PRO A 133 5.71 -9.06 22.69
N GLY A 134 5.04 -8.00 22.25
CA GLY A 134 3.60 -7.99 21.99
C GLY A 134 3.16 -8.76 20.73
N ILE A 135 4.00 -8.85 19.71
CA ILE A 135 3.62 -9.41 18.40
C ILE A 135 3.52 -10.95 18.45
N LEU A 136 4.35 -11.60 19.28
CA LEU A 136 4.38 -13.06 19.38
C LEU A 136 3.29 -13.64 20.29
N ASN A 137 2.80 -12.85 21.24
CA ASN A 137 1.67 -13.25 22.08
C ASN A 137 0.32 -13.21 21.33
N SER A 138 0.29 -12.66 20.11
CA SER A 138 -0.91 -12.71 19.28
C SER A 138 -1.16 -14.14 18.78
N ARG A 139 -2.35 -14.68 19.08
CA ARG A 139 -2.83 -15.98 18.55
C ARG A 139 -2.72 -16.06 17.02
N THR A 140 -2.85 -14.94 16.33
CA THR A 140 -2.74 -14.83 14.88
C THR A 140 -1.31 -15.09 14.39
N THR A 141 -0.30 -14.54 15.08
CA THR A 141 1.11 -14.74 14.72
C THR A 141 1.48 -16.21 14.82
N TYR A 142 1.11 -16.91 15.90
CA TYR A 142 1.34 -18.35 16.02
C TYR A 142 0.70 -19.14 14.86
N ARG A 143 -0.55 -18.84 14.50
CA ARG A 143 -1.23 -19.48 13.37
C ARG A 143 -0.49 -19.27 12.04
N VAL A 144 0.04 -18.07 11.79
CA VAL A 144 0.81 -17.75 10.58
C VAL A 144 2.07 -18.61 10.47
N TYR A 145 2.84 -18.73 11.55
CA TYR A 145 4.05 -19.58 11.57
C TYR A 145 3.70 -21.08 11.46
N VAL A 146 2.63 -21.55 12.09
CA VAL A 146 2.20 -22.96 12.00
C VAL A 146 1.78 -23.33 10.58
N ILE A 147 0.98 -22.49 9.90
CA ILE A 147 0.57 -22.74 8.52
C ILE A 147 1.78 -22.73 7.58
N PHE A 148 2.70 -21.78 7.78
CA PHE A 148 3.95 -21.72 7.02
C PHE A 148 4.81 -22.99 7.22
N TYR A 149 4.98 -23.43 8.48
CA TYR A 149 5.71 -24.64 8.81
C TYR A 149 5.05 -25.89 8.22
N LEU A 150 3.72 -25.99 8.26
CA LEU A 150 2.97 -27.09 7.64
C LEU A 150 3.20 -27.14 6.13
N ALA A 151 3.11 -26.00 5.44
CA ALA A 151 3.39 -25.91 4.01
C ALA A 151 4.83 -26.35 3.69
N LYS A 152 5.80 -25.91 4.50
CA LYS A 152 7.20 -26.34 4.37
C LYS A 152 7.43 -27.81 4.69
N ALA A 153 6.69 -28.38 5.63
CA ALA A 153 6.74 -29.81 5.93
C ALA A 153 6.22 -30.64 4.75
N ILE A 154 5.15 -30.21 4.08
CA ILE A 154 4.63 -30.84 2.85
C ILE A 154 5.69 -30.76 1.75
N TYR A 155 6.31 -29.60 1.54
CA TYR A 155 7.42 -29.42 0.60
C TYR A 155 8.57 -30.39 0.89
N LEU A 156 9.06 -30.43 2.14
CA LEU A 156 10.18 -31.28 2.53
C LEU A 156 9.85 -32.76 2.36
N PHE A 157 8.61 -33.15 2.66
CA PHE A 157 8.13 -34.52 2.45
C PHE A 157 8.09 -34.88 0.97
N ALA A 158 7.50 -34.04 0.13
CA ALA A 158 7.43 -34.25 -1.32
C ALA A 158 8.83 -34.30 -1.94
N SER A 159 9.72 -33.40 -1.54
CA SER A 159 11.12 -33.37 -2.00
C SER A 159 11.90 -34.62 -1.57
N ALA A 160 11.78 -35.05 -0.31
CA ALA A 160 12.40 -36.30 0.17
C ALA A 160 11.83 -37.53 -0.56
N HIS A 161 10.52 -37.53 -0.84
CA HIS A 161 9.88 -38.59 -1.59
C HIS A 161 10.37 -38.65 -3.03
N GLN A 162 10.54 -37.50 -3.70
CA GLN A 162 11.12 -37.42 -5.04
C GLN A 162 12.56 -37.93 -5.07
N ILE A 163 13.41 -37.53 -4.11
CA ILE A 163 14.81 -38.01 -4.03
C ILE A 163 14.83 -39.53 -3.87
N ARG A 164 13.90 -40.09 -3.10
CA ARG A 164 13.75 -41.55 -2.88
C ARG A 164 13.27 -42.28 -4.13
N LEU A 165 12.30 -41.74 -4.85
CA LEU A 165 11.77 -42.34 -6.08
C LEU A 165 12.75 -42.20 -7.26
N GLY A 166 13.60 -41.18 -7.24
CA GLY A 166 14.45 -40.80 -8.36
C GLY A 166 13.71 -39.86 -9.31
N TYR A 167 14.43 -39.35 -10.30
CA TYR A 167 13.84 -38.48 -11.32
C TYR A 167 13.36 -39.34 -12.51
N PRO A 168 12.18 -39.05 -13.07
CA PRO A 168 11.70 -39.72 -14.27
C PRO A 168 12.72 -39.53 -15.42
N PRO A 169 12.89 -40.51 -16.32
CA PRO A 169 13.69 -40.34 -17.52
C PRO A 169 13.05 -39.29 -18.45
N PHE A 170 11.72 -39.26 -18.55
CA PHE A 170 11.02 -38.13 -19.15
C PHE A 170 10.65 -37.16 -18.03
N ALA A 171 11.47 -36.14 -17.79
CA ALA A 171 11.01 -34.94 -17.11
C ALA A 171 10.03 -34.25 -18.05
N LYS A 172 8.84 -34.83 -18.20
CA LYS A 172 7.80 -34.24 -19.03
C LYS A 172 7.61 -32.82 -18.51
N GLU A 173 7.64 -31.85 -19.40
CA GLU A 173 7.24 -30.48 -19.05
C GLU A 173 5.78 -30.44 -18.51
N GLU A 174 5.05 -31.56 -18.61
CA GLU A 174 3.80 -31.92 -17.91
C GLU A 174 3.83 -31.83 -16.37
N GLY A 175 4.96 -31.60 -15.70
CA GLY A 175 4.98 -31.45 -14.23
C GLY A 175 4.05 -30.35 -13.69
N ILE A 176 3.68 -29.37 -14.53
CA ILE A 176 2.67 -28.34 -14.24
C ILE A 176 1.37 -28.60 -15.02
N LEU A 177 1.45 -29.17 -16.22
CA LEU A 177 0.31 -29.40 -17.10
C LEU A 177 -0.45 -30.64 -16.65
N MET A 178 -1.63 -30.42 -16.07
CA MET A 178 -2.56 -31.50 -15.76
C MET A 178 -3.04 -32.18 -17.05
N ALA A 179 -3.63 -33.37 -16.93
CA ALA A 179 -4.31 -33.99 -18.06
C ALA A 179 -5.33 -33.00 -18.68
N PRO A 180 -5.42 -32.95 -20.02
CA PRO A 180 -6.22 -31.95 -20.72
C PRO A 180 -7.67 -32.04 -20.25
N SER A 181 -8.13 -30.98 -19.60
CA SER A 181 -9.42 -30.89 -18.93
C SER A 181 -9.79 -29.43 -18.73
N LEU A 182 -11.05 -29.16 -18.41
CA LEU A 182 -11.48 -27.79 -18.07
C LEU A 182 -10.71 -27.26 -16.86
N THR A 183 -10.46 -28.11 -15.86
CA THR A 183 -9.65 -27.76 -14.70
C THR A 183 -8.21 -27.45 -15.10
N GLY A 184 -7.62 -28.28 -15.98
CA GLY A 184 -6.28 -28.06 -16.52
C GLY A 184 -6.16 -26.73 -17.28
N LEU A 185 -7.18 -26.35 -18.05
CA LEU A 185 -7.26 -25.06 -18.74
C LEU A 185 -7.22 -23.88 -17.76
N VAL A 186 -8.05 -23.94 -16.71
CA VAL A 186 -8.14 -22.87 -15.71
C VAL A 186 -6.84 -22.74 -14.93
N VAL A 187 -6.29 -23.85 -14.44
CA VAL A 187 -5.03 -23.85 -13.67
C VAL A 187 -3.87 -23.34 -14.51
N PHE A 188 -3.78 -23.77 -15.77
CA PHE A 188 -2.72 -23.30 -16.67
C PHE A 188 -2.89 -21.83 -17.07
N SER A 189 -4.13 -21.37 -17.23
CA SER A 189 -4.43 -19.94 -17.45
C SER A 189 -4.00 -19.09 -16.26
N ILE A 190 -4.25 -19.56 -15.02
CA ILE A 190 -3.77 -18.89 -13.80
C ILE A 190 -2.24 -18.89 -13.76
N TYR A 191 -1.59 -20.01 -14.08
CA TYR A 191 -0.13 -20.11 -14.13
C TYR A 191 0.49 -19.09 -15.09
N ARG A 192 -0.07 -18.93 -16.30
CA ARG A 192 0.39 -17.91 -17.28
C ARG A 192 0.03 -16.47 -16.89
N ALA A 193 -0.99 -16.28 -16.05
CA ALA A 193 -1.38 -14.95 -15.58
C ALA A 193 -0.46 -14.40 -14.47
N ILE A 194 0.27 -15.27 -13.76
CA ILE A 194 1.22 -14.84 -12.73
C ILE A 194 2.43 -14.17 -13.42
N PRO A 195 2.70 -12.87 -13.16
CA PRO A 195 3.78 -12.15 -13.80
C PRO A 195 5.15 -12.78 -13.55
N PHE A 196 6.01 -12.79 -14.57
CA PHE A 196 7.39 -13.27 -14.53
C PHE A 196 7.57 -14.77 -14.24
N LEU A 197 6.52 -15.50 -13.87
CA LEU A 197 6.62 -16.91 -13.49
C LEU A 197 6.90 -17.79 -14.72
N PHE A 198 6.14 -17.59 -15.80
CA PHE A 198 6.32 -18.31 -17.05
C PHE A 198 7.64 -17.93 -17.72
N GLU A 199 7.97 -16.64 -17.74
CA GLU A 199 9.20 -16.12 -18.34
C GLU A 199 10.43 -16.65 -17.61
N ALA A 200 10.46 -16.57 -16.28
CA ALA A 200 11.57 -17.08 -15.48
C ALA A 200 11.73 -18.60 -15.62
N LYS A 201 10.63 -19.37 -15.63
CA LYS A 201 10.66 -20.82 -15.90
C LYS A 201 11.30 -21.09 -17.26
N THR A 202 10.87 -20.37 -18.29
CA THR A 202 11.31 -20.62 -19.67
C THR A 202 12.79 -20.30 -19.86
N ILE A 203 13.26 -19.19 -19.27
CA ILE A 203 14.68 -18.78 -19.28
C ILE A 203 15.52 -19.82 -18.53
N LEU A 204 15.07 -20.25 -17.36
CA LEU A 204 15.79 -21.22 -16.53
C LEU A 204 15.89 -22.58 -17.21
N ASP A 205 14.79 -23.05 -17.80
CA ASP A 205 14.75 -24.30 -18.55
C ASP A 205 15.76 -24.29 -19.70
N TRP A 206 15.77 -23.23 -20.53
CA TRP A 206 16.76 -23.09 -21.61
C TRP A 206 18.19 -23.08 -21.08
N THR A 207 18.44 -22.33 -19.99
CA THR A 207 19.80 -22.18 -19.43
C THR A 207 20.35 -23.50 -18.88
N CYS A 208 19.49 -24.38 -18.35
CA CYS A 208 19.90 -25.64 -17.72
C CYS A 208 19.85 -26.84 -18.67
N SER A 209 19.04 -26.77 -19.73
CA SER A 209 18.93 -27.82 -20.73
C SER A 209 20.10 -27.76 -21.72
N ARG A 210 20.55 -28.94 -22.17
CA ARG A 210 21.47 -29.05 -23.30
C ARG A 210 20.64 -29.19 -24.57
N SER A 211 20.53 -28.12 -25.35
CA SER A 211 19.77 -28.08 -26.60
C SER A 211 20.57 -27.28 -27.64
N PRO A 212 20.51 -27.63 -28.93
CA PRO A 212 21.11 -26.86 -30.01
C PRO A 212 20.33 -25.58 -30.34
N LEU A 213 19.07 -25.46 -29.87
CA LEU A 213 18.19 -24.35 -30.18
C LEU A 213 18.68 -23.04 -29.52
N PHE A 214 18.79 -21.99 -30.32
CA PHE A 214 19.02 -20.65 -29.79
C PHE A 214 17.85 -20.19 -28.92
N PHE A 215 18.10 -19.26 -27.99
CA PHE A 215 17.08 -18.81 -27.03
C PHE A 215 15.78 -18.34 -27.69
N GLY A 216 15.87 -17.60 -28.80
CA GLY A 216 14.68 -17.14 -29.54
C GLY A 216 13.86 -18.29 -30.13
N ASP A 217 14.50 -19.36 -30.57
CA ASP A 217 13.85 -20.54 -31.15
C ASP A 217 13.25 -21.44 -30.06
N TRP A 218 13.92 -21.52 -28.91
CA TRP A 218 13.37 -22.10 -27.69
C TRP A 218 12.08 -21.41 -27.23
N LEU A 219 12.05 -20.07 -27.23
CA LEU A 219 10.85 -19.31 -26.88
C LEU A 219 9.68 -19.64 -27.82
N LYS A 220 9.94 -19.74 -29.13
CA LYS A 220 8.90 -20.14 -30.10
C LYS A 220 8.39 -21.56 -29.84
N LEU A 221 9.30 -22.52 -29.59
CA LEU A 221 8.92 -23.91 -29.28
C LEU A 221 8.02 -23.98 -28.05
N GLN A 222 8.38 -23.25 -26.99
CA GLN A 222 7.61 -23.21 -25.74
C GLN A 222 6.26 -22.53 -25.93
N ASP A 223 6.18 -21.44 -26.69
CA ASP A 223 4.90 -20.77 -26.98
C ASP A 223 3.97 -21.67 -27.81
N ILE A 224 4.49 -22.36 -28.83
CA ILE A 224 3.75 -23.36 -29.61
C ILE A 224 3.20 -24.47 -28.71
N HIS A 225 4.03 -25.01 -27.80
CA HIS A 225 3.63 -26.05 -26.87
C HIS A 225 2.52 -25.58 -25.92
N CYS A 226 2.66 -24.37 -25.36
CA CYS A 226 1.64 -23.76 -24.50
C CYS A 226 0.32 -23.53 -25.23
N ASN A 227 0.38 -23.05 -26.47
CA ASN A 227 -0.81 -22.84 -27.29
C ASN A 227 -1.48 -24.19 -27.64
N LEU A 228 -0.70 -25.19 -28.05
CA LEU A 228 -1.20 -26.54 -28.33
C LEU A 228 -1.98 -27.13 -27.14
N TYR A 229 -1.44 -27.00 -25.92
CA TYR A 229 -2.13 -27.48 -24.73
C TYR A 229 -3.46 -26.75 -24.47
N MET A 230 -3.51 -25.43 -24.68
CA MET A 230 -4.74 -24.65 -24.57
C MET A 230 -5.80 -25.13 -25.57
N VAL A 231 -5.39 -25.36 -26.83
CA VAL A 231 -6.26 -25.89 -27.88
C VAL A 231 -6.73 -27.31 -27.56
N GLU A 232 -5.85 -28.18 -27.05
CA GLU A 232 -6.21 -29.54 -26.63
C GLU A 232 -7.28 -29.52 -25.53
N CYS A 233 -7.11 -28.66 -24.51
CA CYS A 233 -8.10 -28.49 -23.44
C CYS A 233 -9.45 -27.97 -23.97
N ASP A 234 -9.44 -27.00 -24.89
CA ASP A 234 -10.66 -26.48 -25.53
C ASP A 234 -11.35 -27.57 -26.37
N LEU A 235 -10.59 -28.37 -27.12
CA LEU A 235 -11.12 -29.50 -27.88
C LEU A 235 -11.76 -30.55 -26.97
N VAL A 236 -11.14 -30.90 -25.84
CA VAL A 236 -11.72 -31.81 -24.84
C VAL A 236 -13.00 -31.23 -24.26
N TYR A 237 -13.02 -29.93 -23.93
CA TYR A 237 -14.22 -29.25 -23.45
C TYR A 237 -15.34 -29.26 -24.48
N ARG A 238 -15.07 -28.90 -25.74
CA ARG A 238 -16.04 -28.93 -26.84
C ARG A 238 -16.58 -30.33 -27.11
N LYS A 239 -15.72 -31.36 -27.06
CA LYS A 239 -16.12 -32.78 -27.17
C LYS A 239 -17.04 -33.18 -26.01
N SER A 240 -16.76 -32.71 -24.79
CA SER A 240 -17.58 -33.02 -23.59
C SER A 240 -19.01 -32.48 -23.67
N LEU A 241 -19.22 -31.37 -24.39
CA LEU A 241 -20.55 -30.76 -24.59
C LEU A 241 -21.48 -31.60 -25.48
N LYS A 242 -20.96 -32.59 -26.23
CA LYS A 242 -21.72 -33.49 -27.14
C LYS A 242 -22.75 -32.74 -28.01
N ARG A 243 -22.41 -31.54 -28.45
CA ARG A 243 -23.30 -30.62 -29.16
C ARG A 243 -23.50 -31.07 -30.61
N LYS A 244 -24.75 -31.08 -31.09
CA LYS A 244 -25.06 -31.23 -32.52
C LYS A 244 -24.90 -29.88 -33.23
N LYS A 245 -24.35 -29.90 -34.45
CA LYS A 245 -24.23 -28.70 -35.28
C LYS A 245 -25.61 -28.04 -35.48
N GLY A 246 -25.67 -26.71 -35.35
CA GLY A 246 -26.90 -25.92 -35.55
C GLY A 246 -27.79 -25.73 -34.32
N THR A 247 -27.53 -26.37 -33.18
CA THR A 247 -28.33 -26.14 -31.97
C THR A 247 -27.97 -24.83 -31.28
N ILE A 248 -28.84 -24.26 -30.43
CA ILE A 248 -28.46 -23.13 -29.57
C ILE A 248 -27.63 -23.61 -28.38
N TYR A 249 -26.73 -22.77 -27.86
CA TYR A 249 -26.02 -23.08 -26.62
C TYR A 249 -27.00 -23.12 -25.43
N ARG A 250 -26.73 -23.99 -24.46
CA ARG A 250 -27.52 -24.14 -23.23
C ARG A 250 -27.51 -22.80 -22.46
N THR A 251 -28.69 -22.37 -22.02
CA THR A 251 -28.89 -21.03 -21.43
C THR A 251 -28.07 -20.81 -20.17
N ASP A 252 -27.91 -21.84 -19.35
CA ASP A 252 -27.07 -21.83 -18.15
C ASP A 252 -25.58 -21.61 -18.47
N VAL A 253 -25.05 -22.22 -19.53
CA VAL A 253 -23.65 -21.99 -19.96
C VAL A 253 -23.47 -20.54 -20.37
N LYS A 254 -24.42 -19.96 -21.13
CA LYS A 254 -24.40 -18.53 -21.49
C LYS A 254 -24.49 -17.64 -20.25
N ALA A 255 -25.39 -17.97 -19.32
CA ALA A 255 -25.61 -17.20 -18.10
C ALA A 255 -24.36 -17.22 -17.20
N VAL A 256 -23.73 -18.38 -17.00
CA VAL A 256 -22.53 -18.54 -16.19
C VAL A 256 -21.35 -17.79 -16.80
N VAL A 257 -21.05 -18.03 -18.09
CA VAL A 257 -19.93 -17.36 -18.77
C VAL A 257 -20.15 -15.85 -18.83
N GLY A 258 -21.36 -15.40 -19.17
CA GLY A 258 -21.73 -13.99 -19.20
C GLY A 258 -21.64 -13.32 -17.83
N PHE A 259 -22.12 -14.00 -16.78
CA PHE A 259 -22.05 -13.51 -15.40
C PHE A 259 -20.61 -13.31 -14.94
N PHE A 260 -19.74 -14.30 -15.13
CA PHE A 260 -18.33 -14.18 -14.72
C PHE A 260 -17.56 -13.16 -15.55
N ALA A 261 -17.83 -13.05 -16.85
CA ALA A 261 -17.23 -12.01 -17.69
C ALA A 261 -17.65 -10.60 -17.22
N MET A 262 -18.94 -10.41 -16.91
CA MET A 262 -19.46 -9.14 -16.41
C MET A 262 -18.94 -8.82 -15.01
N LEU A 263 -18.90 -9.81 -14.11
CA LEU A 263 -18.33 -9.67 -12.77
C LEU A 263 -16.86 -9.26 -12.85
N GLY A 264 -16.07 -9.87 -13.75
CA GLY A 264 -14.68 -9.48 -13.98
C GLY A 264 -14.54 -8.02 -14.41
N LEU A 265 -15.39 -7.55 -15.34
CA LEU A 265 -15.40 -6.15 -15.77
C LEU A 265 -15.78 -5.21 -14.61
N ILE A 266 -16.81 -5.55 -13.83
CA ILE A 266 -17.22 -4.79 -12.65
C ILE A 266 -16.08 -4.71 -11.64
N LEU A 267 -15.38 -5.81 -11.37
CA LEU A 267 -14.23 -5.82 -10.47
C LEU A 267 -13.10 -4.93 -11.00
N VAL A 268 -12.77 -4.97 -12.29
CA VAL A 268 -11.72 -4.10 -12.86
C VAL A 268 -12.05 -2.61 -12.68
N ILE A 269 -13.32 -2.23 -12.81
CA ILE A 269 -13.77 -0.83 -12.69
C ILE A 269 -13.88 -0.40 -11.23
N TRP A 270 -14.47 -1.24 -10.37
CA TRP A 270 -14.86 -0.86 -9.01
C TRP A 270 -13.84 -1.26 -7.94
N LEU A 271 -13.08 -2.35 -8.10
CA LEU A 271 -12.12 -2.80 -7.09
C LEU A 271 -11.08 -1.72 -6.74
N PRO A 272 -10.45 -1.02 -7.70
CA PRO A 272 -9.51 0.05 -7.37
C PRO A 272 -10.19 1.18 -6.58
N PHE A 273 -11.45 1.49 -6.89
CA PHE A 273 -12.22 2.50 -6.19
C PHE A 273 -12.59 2.07 -4.76
N VAL A 274 -12.97 0.81 -4.55
CA VAL A 274 -13.28 0.26 -3.21
C VAL A 274 -12.04 0.21 -2.33
N ILE A 275 -10.88 -0.15 -2.88
CA ILE A 275 -9.60 -0.11 -2.15
C ILE A 275 -9.28 1.34 -1.75
N TYR A 276 -9.52 2.30 -2.65
CA TYR A 276 -9.35 3.72 -2.32
C TYR A 276 -10.29 4.18 -1.19
N LEU A 277 -11.57 3.78 -1.22
CA LEU A 277 -12.53 4.14 -0.17
C LEU A 277 -12.17 3.58 1.21
N THR A 278 -11.48 2.45 1.27
CA THR A 278 -11.19 1.73 2.52
C THR A 278 -9.76 1.91 3.02
N GLY A 279 -8.83 2.30 2.16
CA GLY A 279 -7.41 1.99 2.33
C GLY A 279 -6.45 3.15 2.49
N VAL A 280 -6.92 4.40 2.68
CA VAL A 280 -5.97 5.50 2.93
C VAL A 280 -6.02 5.96 4.39
N PRO A 281 -4.99 5.65 5.20
CA PRO A 281 -4.95 6.07 6.58
C PRO A 281 -4.85 7.60 6.64
N LEU A 282 -5.82 8.19 7.35
CA LEU A 282 -5.80 9.61 7.72
C LEU A 282 -5.01 9.73 9.01
N PHE A 283 -3.92 10.49 8.97
CA PHE A 283 -3.06 10.72 10.12
C PHE A 283 -3.45 12.01 10.83
N ALA A 284 -3.37 12.04 12.16
CA ALA A 284 -3.46 13.29 12.91
C ALA A 284 -2.33 14.22 12.46
N ASN A 285 -2.62 15.50 12.30
CA ASN A 285 -1.66 16.51 11.86
C ASN A 285 -1.64 17.66 12.87
N PRO A 286 -1.09 17.41 14.07
CA PRO A 286 -1.10 18.39 15.14
C PRO A 286 -0.26 19.61 14.79
N LEU A 287 -0.58 20.72 15.42
CA LEU A 287 0.22 21.94 15.37
C LEU A 287 1.53 21.74 16.13
N GLN A 288 2.62 22.13 15.47
CA GLN A 288 3.97 22.16 16.02
C GLN A 288 4.29 23.54 16.60
N SER A 289 3.91 24.61 15.89
CA SER A 289 4.15 26.00 16.33
C SER A 289 2.97 26.90 15.96
N VAL A 290 2.72 27.92 16.77
CA VAL A 290 1.70 28.93 16.50
C VAL A 290 2.29 30.30 16.77
N THR A 291 2.23 31.18 15.77
CA THR A 291 2.66 32.57 15.91
C THR A 291 1.44 33.47 15.81
N VAL A 292 1.25 34.33 16.83
CA VAL A 292 0.18 35.33 16.83
C VAL A 292 0.80 36.71 16.75
N THR A 293 0.46 37.45 15.71
CA THR A 293 0.92 38.83 15.48
C THR A 293 -0.27 39.78 15.60
N VAL A 294 -0.15 40.76 16.49
CA VAL A 294 -1.15 41.81 16.65
C VAL A 294 -0.62 43.08 16.02
N ARG A 295 -1.39 43.64 15.10
CA ARG A 295 -1.03 44.85 14.36
C ARG A 295 -2.24 45.78 14.25
N ILE A 296 -1.97 47.06 14.15
CA ILE A 296 -2.96 48.06 13.79
C ILE A 296 -2.80 48.33 12.29
N ASP A 297 -3.85 48.10 11.52
CA ASP A 297 -3.88 48.40 10.10
C ASP A 297 -4.66 49.70 9.85
N GLY A 298 -3.97 50.71 9.31
CA GLY A 298 -4.61 51.86 8.68
C GLY A 298 -4.65 51.72 7.16
N ALA A 299 -5.28 52.67 6.48
CA ALA A 299 -5.52 52.62 5.02
C ALA A 299 -4.27 52.34 4.15
N HIS A 300 -3.08 52.76 4.60
CA HIS A 300 -1.83 52.61 3.82
C HIS A 300 -0.64 52.04 4.61
N ASN A 301 -0.75 51.89 5.93
CA ASN A 301 0.34 51.45 6.80
C ASN A 301 -0.17 50.46 7.85
N SER A 302 0.64 49.46 8.17
CA SER A 302 0.41 48.52 9.27
C SER A 302 1.48 48.69 10.34
N TRP A 303 1.07 48.85 11.60
CA TRP A 303 1.96 48.99 12.74
C TRP A 303 1.87 47.76 13.64
N ARG A 304 2.98 47.03 13.79
CA ARG A 304 3.04 45.86 14.69
C ARG A 304 3.05 46.33 16.15
N LEU A 305 2.13 45.79 16.95
CA LEU A 305 2.05 46.05 18.39
C LEU A 305 2.83 44.98 19.16
N CYS A 306 2.50 43.71 18.95
CA CYS A 306 3.15 42.60 19.59
C CYS A 306 3.17 41.35 18.71
N GLU A 307 4.09 40.45 19.05
CA GLU A 307 4.25 39.16 18.40
C GLU A 307 4.52 38.12 19.49
N HIS A 308 3.74 37.04 19.45
CA HIS A 308 3.87 35.90 20.34
C HIS A 308 4.32 34.73 19.48
N ALA A 309 5.62 34.43 19.54
CA ALA A 309 6.22 33.31 18.83
C ALA A 309 6.39 32.08 19.73
N ASP A 310 6.58 32.30 21.04
CA ASP A 310 6.70 31.23 22.03
C ASP A 310 5.34 30.94 22.64
N VAL A 311 4.71 29.87 22.18
CA VAL A 311 3.50 29.34 22.79
C VAL A 311 3.86 28.70 24.12
N VAL A 312 3.22 29.13 25.21
CA VAL A 312 3.52 28.61 26.55
C VAL A 312 3.13 27.14 26.65
N ARG A 313 2.03 26.74 26.00
CA ARG A 313 1.65 25.33 25.89
C ARG A 313 0.74 25.05 24.70
N ILE A 314 1.09 24.03 23.92
CA ILE A 314 0.18 23.34 23.00
C ILE A 314 -0.14 21.99 23.66
N ALA A 315 -1.36 21.84 24.18
CA ALA A 315 -1.78 20.62 24.85
C ALA A 315 -2.91 19.94 24.08
N GLN A 316 -2.81 18.63 23.91
CA GLN A 316 -3.95 17.83 23.47
C GLN A 316 -5.00 17.82 24.56
N VAL A 317 -6.27 17.95 24.18
CA VAL A 317 -7.37 17.88 25.14
C VAL A 317 -7.58 16.40 25.50
N PRO A 318 -7.47 16.00 26.79
CA PRO A 318 -7.61 14.61 27.20
C PRO A 318 -9.01 14.05 26.88
N GLU A 319 -9.06 12.76 26.54
CA GLU A 319 -10.29 12.04 26.20
C GLU A 319 -11.18 11.83 27.44
N GLY A 320 -12.46 12.23 27.37
CA GLY A 320 -13.42 12.09 28.46
C GLY A 320 -14.47 13.22 28.54
N GLN A 321 -15.02 13.40 29.75
CA GLN A 321 -16.09 14.35 30.07
C GLN A 321 -15.75 15.81 29.69
N GLU A 322 -14.45 16.15 29.58
CA GLU A 322 -13.95 17.47 29.19
C GLU A 322 -14.15 17.79 27.70
N LEU A 323 -14.03 16.80 26.80
CA LEU A 323 -14.32 17.03 25.39
C LEU A 323 -15.84 16.99 25.13
N GLU A 324 -16.56 16.15 25.86
CA GLU A 324 -18.03 16.10 25.81
C GLU A 324 -18.67 17.40 26.28
N THR A 325 -18.14 18.03 27.34
CA THR A 325 -18.58 19.36 27.81
C THR A 325 -18.23 20.48 26.83
N LEU A 326 -17.18 20.33 26.03
CA LEU A 326 -16.84 21.26 24.95
C LEU A 326 -17.84 21.16 23.78
N TYR A 327 -18.23 19.93 23.41
CA TYR A 327 -19.19 19.65 22.33
C TYR A 327 -20.66 19.83 22.73
N SER A 328 -20.99 19.77 24.03
CA SER A 328 -22.36 19.97 24.53
C SER A 328 -22.82 21.44 24.50
N GLN A 329 -21.90 22.38 24.23
CA GLN A 329 -22.19 23.80 24.12
C GLN A 329 -22.80 24.15 22.75
N PRO A 330 -23.60 25.22 22.62
CA PRO A 330 -24.37 25.54 21.41
C PRO A 330 -23.52 26.15 20.27
N TYR A 331 -22.28 25.71 20.10
CA TYR A 331 -21.31 26.30 19.17
C TYR A 331 -21.19 25.56 17.83
N ASN A 332 -22.08 24.59 17.55
CA ASN A 332 -22.14 23.83 16.29
C ASN A 332 -20.77 23.26 15.85
N LEU A 333 -19.99 22.77 16.82
CA LEU A 333 -18.73 22.07 16.55
C LEU A 333 -19.01 20.78 15.74
N PRO A 334 -18.14 20.39 14.79
CA PRO A 334 -18.33 19.15 14.03
C PRO A 334 -18.30 17.93 14.96
N THR A 335 -19.40 17.18 15.02
CA THR A 335 -19.62 16.06 15.97
C THR A 335 -18.74 14.83 15.73
N ASN A 336 -18.04 14.75 14.59
CA ASN A 336 -17.27 13.59 14.15
C ASN A 336 -15.74 13.75 14.28
N MET A 337 -15.28 14.68 15.11
CA MET A 337 -13.86 14.99 15.26
C MET A 337 -13.21 14.09 16.31
N ARG A 338 -12.08 13.47 15.96
CA ARG A 338 -11.30 12.63 16.90
C ARG A 338 -10.63 13.51 17.96
N HIS A 339 -10.49 13.01 19.20
CA HIS A 339 -9.81 13.70 20.30
C HIS A 339 -8.40 14.19 19.91
N GLU A 340 -7.67 13.41 19.10
CA GLU A 340 -6.32 13.70 18.59
C GLU A 340 -6.22 14.95 17.69
N THR A 341 -7.35 15.48 17.24
CA THR A 341 -7.41 16.65 16.33
C THR A 341 -7.64 17.96 17.07
N VAL A 342 -7.91 17.92 18.39
CA VAL A 342 -8.28 19.08 19.18
C VAL A 342 -7.15 19.48 20.13
N GLN A 343 -6.56 20.65 19.89
CA GLN A 343 -5.48 21.19 20.70
C GLN A 343 -5.92 22.48 21.39
N GLN A 344 -5.56 22.61 22.67
CA GLN A 344 -5.64 23.86 23.40
C GLN A 344 -4.32 24.61 23.27
N ILE A 345 -4.40 25.88 22.90
CA ILE A 345 -3.25 26.78 22.79
C ILE A 345 -3.36 27.84 23.88
N ALA A 346 -2.31 27.93 24.68
CA ALA A 346 -2.16 28.94 25.72
C ALA A 346 -0.94 29.82 25.41
N LEU A 347 -1.19 31.13 25.26
CA LEU A 347 -0.17 32.16 25.06
C LEU A 347 0.09 32.89 26.39
N SER A 348 1.31 33.41 26.54
CA SER A 348 1.62 34.32 27.65
C SER A 348 0.80 35.59 27.53
N GLY A 349 0.48 36.21 28.68
CA GLY A 349 -0.14 37.53 28.68
C GLY A 349 0.81 38.60 28.16
N ASP A 350 2.09 38.53 28.54
CA ASP A 350 3.12 39.45 28.05
C ASP A 350 3.67 39.03 26.67
N SER A 351 3.92 40.01 25.81
CA SER A 351 4.53 39.79 24.50
C SER A 351 5.98 39.32 24.58
N THR A 352 6.34 38.34 23.75
CA THR A 352 7.70 37.77 23.65
C THR A 352 8.74 38.83 23.23
N TYR A 353 8.33 39.79 22.40
CA TYR A 353 9.20 40.84 21.88
C TYR A 353 8.82 42.22 22.42
N ALA A 354 9.83 43.06 22.64
CA ALA A 354 9.63 44.47 22.99
C ALA A 354 8.97 45.24 21.83
N TRP A 355 8.17 46.25 22.18
CA TRP A 355 7.51 47.12 21.22
C TRP A 355 8.50 48.13 20.63
N THR A 356 8.99 47.83 19.42
CA THR A 356 10.04 48.58 18.73
C THR A 356 9.48 49.51 17.64
N ILE A 357 8.51 50.36 17.99
CA ILE A 357 8.00 51.37 17.05
C ILE A 357 8.97 52.55 16.93
N THR A 358 9.31 52.95 15.71
CA THR A 358 10.13 54.16 15.52
C THR A 358 9.31 55.42 15.86
N PRO A 359 9.92 56.45 16.50
CA PRO A 359 9.24 57.71 16.79
C PRO A 359 8.47 58.33 15.61
N PRO A 360 9.02 58.38 14.37
CA PRO A 360 8.28 58.89 13.22
C PRO A 360 7.08 58.00 12.85
N SER A 361 7.18 56.68 12.97
CA SER A 361 6.06 55.76 12.71
C SER A 361 4.96 55.90 13.74
N LYS A 362 5.31 56.14 15.01
CA LYS A 362 4.34 56.44 16.08
C LYS A 362 3.58 57.74 15.81
N GLN A 363 4.27 58.81 15.40
CA GLN A 363 3.62 60.06 15.01
C GLN A 363 2.72 59.89 13.77
N LYS A 364 3.12 59.07 12.81
CA LYS A 364 2.27 58.74 11.65
C LYS A 364 1.01 57.99 12.06
N LEU A 365 1.10 57.05 13.01
CA LEU A 365 -0.06 56.34 13.56
C LEU A 365 -1.03 57.30 14.26
N ILE A 366 -0.51 58.18 15.13
CA ILE A 366 -1.34 59.17 15.84
C ILE A 366 -2.03 60.11 14.85
N LYS A 367 -1.29 60.64 13.87
CA LYS A 367 -1.87 61.48 12.81
C LYS A 367 -2.92 60.74 11.98
N ALA A 368 -2.72 59.45 11.69
CA ALA A 368 -3.70 58.65 10.97
C ALA A 368 -5.01 58.49 11.76
N ILE A 369 -4.93 58.32 13.08
CA ILE A 369 -6.10 58.27 13.98
C ILE A 369 -6.79 59.63 14.10
N GLU A 370 -6.03 60.72 14.10
CA GLU A 370 -6.58 62.09 14.19
C GLU A 370 -7.29 62.51 12.90
N MET A 371 -6.70 62.18 11.75
CA MET A 371 -7.16 62.58 10.42
C MET A 371 -8.30 61.70 9.87
N SER A 372 -8.53 60.51 10.42
CA SER A 372 -9.63 59.64 9.98
C SER A 372 -10.99 60.30 10.28
N ARG A 373 -11.74 60.61 9.22
CA ARG A 373 -13.09 61.22 9.30
C ARG A 373 -14.22 60.22 9.13
N SER A 374 -13.93 58.99 8.67
CA SER A 374 -14.88 57.91 8.43
C SER A 374 -14.43 56.59 9.07
N ASP A 375 -15.38 55.75 9.51
CA ASP A 375 -15.15 54.42 10.10
C ASP A 375 -14.46 53.42 9.15
N SER A 376 -14.50 53.68 7.83
CA SER A 376 -13.81 52.86 6.83
C SER A 376 -12.31 53.18 6.72
N GLU A 377 -11.91 54.42 7.02
CA GLU A 377 -10.51 54.88 7.03
C GLU A 377 -9.86 54.69 8.40
N TYR A 378 -10.67 54.50 9.43
CA TYR A 378 -10.22 54.35 10.80
C TYR A 378 -9.40 53.06 11.00
N PRO A 379 -8.23 53.12 11.68
CA PRO A 379 -7.39 51.96 11.87
C PRO A 379 -8.08 50.83 12.63
N ARG A 380 -7.92 49.59 12.16
CA ARG A 380 -8.50 48.40 12.78
C ARG A 380 -7.42 47.56 13.44
N LEU A 381 -7.79 46.86 14.52
CA LEU A 381 -6.92 45.84 15.06
C LEU A 381 -6.97 44.62 14.15
N VAL A 382 -5.80 44.08 13.81
CA VAL A 382 -5.69 42.81 13.11
C VAL A 382 -4.88 41.85 13.94
N MET A 383 -5.51 40.73 14.31
CA MET A 383 -4.83 39.59 14.90
C MET A 383 -4.58 38.57 13.80
N ALA A 384 -3.32 38.43 13.38
CA ALA A 384 -2.92 37.48 12.36
C ALA A 384 -2.28 36.24 13.00
N PHE A 385 -2.86 35.09 12.72
CA PHE A 385 -2.46 33.79 13.22
C PHE A 385 -1.71 33.04 12.13
N ARG A 386 -0.56 32.47 12.47
CA ARG A 386 0.22 31.56 11.63
C ARG A 386 0.33 30.24 12.36
N PHE A 387 -0.22 29.20 11.76
CA PHE A 387 -0.22 27.84 12.27
C PHE A 387 0.77 27.01 11.47
N GLU A 388 1.73 26.39 12.13
CA GLU A 388 2.66 25.44 11.53
C GLU A 388 2.37 24.05 12.07
N MET A 389 2.10 23.13 11.17
CA MET A 389 1.78 21.74 11.50
C MET A 389 3.04 20.88 11.47
N GLU A 390 3.02 19.73 12.14
CA GLU A 390 4.14 18.76 12.12
C GLU A 390 4.48 18.28 10.69
N SER A 391 3.50 18.29 9.78
CA SER A 391 3.71 18.02 8.36
C SER A 391 4.50 19.10 7.59
N GLY A 392 4.81 20.24 8.21
CA GLY A 392 5.41 21.41 7.57
C GLY A 392 4.42 22.29 6.81
N ALA A 393 3.12 21.93 6.79
CA ALA A 393 2.08 22.76 6.22
C ALA A 393 1.82 24.00 7.09
N VAL A 394 1.73 25.16 6.44
CA VAL A 394 1.47 26.45 7.11
C VAL A 394 0.09 26.95 6.74
N SER A 395 -0.74 27.19 7.76
CA SER A 395 -2.06 27.81 7.62
C SER A 395 -2.07 29.21 8.22
N ARG A 396 -2.85 30.12 7.63
CA ARG A 396 -2.93 31.52 8.06
C ARG A 396 -4.38 31.96 8.22
N ALA A 397 -4.64 32.74 9.27
CA ALA A 397 -5.91 33.46 9.45
C ALA A 397 -5.63 34.89 9.92
N SER A 398 -6.52 35.81 9.62
CA SER A 398 -6.48 37.18 10.12
C SER A 398 -7.87 37.64 10.49
N TYR A 399 -8.01 38.14 11.72
CA TYR A 399 -9.28 38.62 12.26
C TYR A 399 -9.19 40.12 12.50
N PHE A 400 -10.26 40.82 12.14
CA PHE A 400 -10.34 42.27 12.15
C PHE A 400 -11.34 42.71 13.21
N SER A 401 -10.93 43.64 14.07
CA SER A 401 -11.79 44.15 15.13
C SER A 401 -11.75 45.67 15.19
N PRO A 402 -12.89 46.33 15.46
CA PRO A 402 -12.95 47.77 15.62
C PRO A 402 -12.19 48.18 16.89
N LEU A 403 -11.59 49.37 16.86
CA LEU A 403 -10.87 49.96 17.99
C LEU A 403 -11.57 51.25 18.45
N ASP A 404 -11.64 51.49 19.75
CA ASP A 404 -12.09 52.78 20.27
C ASP A 404 -10.99 53.84 20.13
N ARG A 405 -11.34 54.98 19.53
CA ARG A 405 -10.44 56.11 19.27
C ARG A 405 -9.87 56.71 20.53
N VAL A 406 -10.68 56.85 21.57
CA VAL A 406 -10.24 57.52 22.81
C VAL A 406 -9.28 56.62 23.57
N GLN A 407 -9.63 55.34 23.72
CA GLN A 407 -8.81 54.36 24.42
C GLN A 407 -7.48 54.12 23.70
N LEU A 408 -7.49 54.04 22.37
CA LEU A 408 -6.26 53.83 21.59
C LEU A 408 -5.29 55.02 21.72
N LEU A 409 -5.76 56.26 21.60
CA LEU A 409 -4.92 57.45 21.77
C LEU A 409 -4.35 57.54 23.18
N TRP A 410 -5.16 57.20 24.19
CA TRP A 410 -4.72 57.17 25.58
C TRP A 410 -3.64 56.10 25.81
N ALA A 411 -3.83 54.88 25.28
CA ALA A 411 -2.86 53.79 25.36
C ALA A 411 -1.55 54.08 24.62
N LEU A 412 -1.59 54.83 23.51
CA LEU A 412 -0.39 55.22 22.76
C LEU A 412 0.40 56.35 23.43
N ASN A 413 -0.26 57.26 24.16
CA ASN A 413 0.39 58.39 24.82
C ASN A 413 0.87 58.05 26.24
N ASN A 414 0.10 57.28 27.03
CA ASN A 414 0.39 57.05 28.45
C ASN A 414 0.90 55.62 28.72
N THR A 415 2.04 55.49 29.42
CA THR A 415 2.56 54.18 29.86
C THR A 415 1.64 53.66 30.97
N GLY A 416 1.09 52.46 30.83
CA GLY A 416 0.01 51.95 31.69
C GLY A 416 -1.39 52.14 31.11
N GLY A 417 -1.53 52.73 29.92
CA GLY A 417 -2.81 52.80 29.24
C GLY A 417 -3.27 51.43 28.74
N SER A 418 -4.54 51.11 28.98
CA SER A 418 -5.21 49.91 28.50
C SER A 418 -6.31 50.26 27.50
N MET A 419 -6.55 49.35 26.55
CA MET A 419 -7.65 49.42 25.60
C MET A 419 -8.40 48.09 25.59
N GLU A 420 -9.72 48.15 25.51
CA GLU A 420 -10.57 46.98 25.37
C GLU A 420 -11.03 46.83 23.92
N VAL A 421 -10.86 45.63 23.39
CA VAL A 421 -11.17 45.28 22.00
C VAL A 421 -12.22 44.21 22.02
N GLU A 422 -13.42 44.58 21.58
CA GLU A 422 -14.53 43.66 21.49
C GLU A 422 -14.35 42.69 20.32
N SER A 423 -14.68 41.42 20.53
CA SER A 423 -14.65 40.39 19.49
C SER A 423 -13.31 40.34 18.73
N ALA A 424 -12.20 40.23 19.46
CA ALA A 424 -10.84 40.29 18.95
C ALA A 424 -10.43 39.06 18.12
N TYR A 425 -10.79 37.85 18.56
CA TYR A 425 -10.47 36.59 17.88
C TYR A 425 -11.50 35.49 18.21
N PRO A 426 -11.67 34.47 17.36
CA PRO A 426 -12.58 33.35 17.63
C PRO A 426 -12.01 32.36 18.66
N LEU A 427 -12.87 31.78 19.49
CA LEU A 427 -12.47 30.78 20.49
C LEU A 427 -12.05 29.45 19.85
N PHE A 428 -12.70 29.03 18.76
CA PHE A 428 -12.32 27.83 18.00
C PHE A 428 -11.86 28.20 16.58
N ILE A 429 -10.71 27.66 16.20
CA ILE A 429 -10.14 27.84 14.87
C ILE A 429 -9.97 26.47 14.22
N HIS A 430 -10.67 26.24 13.12
CA HIS A 430 -10.52 25.05 12.30
C HIS A 430 -9.39 25.26 11.31
N VAL A 431 -8.32 24.52 11.49
CA VAL A 431 -7.12 24.60 10.66
C VAL A 431 -7.19 23.52 9.60
N LEU A 432 -7.57 23.92 8.38
CA LEU A 432 -7.72 22.98 7.28
C LEU A 432 -6.37 22.55 6.75
N ALA A 433 -6.31 21.30 6.28
CA ALA A 433 -5.13 20.82 5.57
C ALA A 433 -4.86 21.66 4.30
N ALA A 434 -5.86 22.29 3.70
CA ALA A 434 -5.70 23.13 2.50
C ALA A 434 -4.87 24.42 2.71
N GLY A 435 -4.38 24.70 3.93
CA GLY A 435 -3.54 25.90 4.22
C GLY A 435 -4.35 27.14 4.57
N VAL A 436 -5.65 26.98 4.84
CA VAL A 436 -6.57 28.03 5.28
C VAL A 436 -7.08 27.66 6.68
N ALA A 437 -7.26 28.66 7.55
CA ALA A 437 -7.91 28.46 8.84
C ALA A 437 -9.25 29.19 8.85
N ARG A 438 -10.30 28.51 9.32
CA ARG A 438 -11.68 28.97 9.39
C ARG A 438 -12.08 29.20 10.85
N GLU A 439 -12.82 30.26 11.11
CA GLU A 439 -13.42 30.49 12.43
C GLU A 439 -14.64 29.61 12.67
N ILE A 440 -14.77 29.11 13.90
CA ILE A 440 -15.94 28.38 14.38
C ILE A 440 -16.31 28.92 15.76
N GLY A 441 -17.59 29.26 15.96
CA GLY A 441 -18.13 29.61 17.27
C GLY A 441 -17.79 31.03 17.74
N PRO A 442 -17.88 31.28 19.06
CA PRO A 442 -17.98 32.62 19.60
C PRO A 442 -16.64 33.36 19.59
N ARG A 443 -16.69 34.70 19.59
CA ARG A 443 -15.49 35.55 19.64
C ARG A 443 -15.16 35.97 21.07
N VAL A 444 -13.87 36.12 21.34
CA VAL A 444 -13.32 36.55 22.63
C VAL A 444 -12.90 38.01 22.53
N SER A 445 -13.28 38.82 23.52
CA SER A 445 -12.83 40.19 23.68
C SER A 445 -11.54 40.25 24.50
N LEU A 446 -10.64 41.17 24.15
CA LEU A 446 -9.31 41.30 24.72
C LEU A 446 -9.11 42.66 25.38
N ARG A 447 -8.34 42.69 26.46
CA ARG A 447 -7.70 43.89 27.01
C ARG A 447 -6.26 43.91 26.57
N LEU A 448 -5.82 45.03 25.99
CA LEU A 448 -4.44 45.28 25.62
C LEU A 448 -3.88 46.38 26.51
N SER A 449 -2.86 46.09 27.31
CA SER A 449 -2.23 47.05 28.22
C SER A 449 -0.77 47.29 27.84
N ARG A 450 -0.33 48.54 27.90
CA ARG A 450 1.06 48.90 27.63
C ARG A 450 1.86 48.98 28.91
N HIS A 451 2.91 48.17 29.00
CA HIS A 451 3.84 48.13 30.13
C HIS A 451 5.20 48.69 29.73
N ALA A 452 5.89 49.29 30.69
CA ALA A 452 7.23 49.83 30.50
C ALA A 452 8.06 49.57 31.76
N SER A 453 9.22 48.94 31.60
CA SER A 453 10.17 48.71 32.70
C SER A 453 11.59 48.83 32.16
N GLN A 454 12.46 49.52 32.90
CA GLN A 454 13.88 49.70 32.56
C GLN A 454 14.14 50.19 31.12
N GLY A 455 13.26 51.06 30.59
CA GLY A 455 13.39 51.62 29.24
C GLY A 455 12.92 50.71 28.10
N VAL A 456 12.39 49.52 28.41
CA VAL A 456 11.77 48.61 27.45
C VAL A 456 10.25 48.71 27.58
N GLU A 457 9.56 48.96 26.47
CA GLU A 457 8.10 48.96 26.40
C GLU A 457 7.61 47.66 25.76
N TRP A 458 6.50 47.10 26.25
CA TRP A 458 5.85 45.93 25.66
C TRP A 458 4.32 46.00 25.84
N TRP A 459 3.61 45.16 25.08
CA TRP A 459 2.16 45.04 25.19
C TRP A 459 1.81 43.73 25.88
N ALA A 460 0.89 43.78 26.83
CA ALA A 460 0.29 42.61 27.44
C ALA A 460 -1.15 42.45 26.95
N MET A 461 -1.60 41.22 26.80
CA MET A 461 -2.93 40.84 26.33
C MET A 461 -3.62 40.01 27.40
N GLN A 462 -4.89 40.33 27.67
CA GLN A 462 -5.72 39.61 28.62
C GLN A 462 -7.11 39.30 28.05
N SER A 463 -7.56 38.06 28.17
CA SER A 463 -8.94 37.66 27.83
C SER A 463 -9.94 38.28 28.81
N LEU A 464 -11.02 38.87 28.29
CA LEU A 464 -12.06 39.54 29.09
C LEU A 464 -13.40 38.81 29.09
N LYS A 465 -14.07 38.78 27.93
CA LYS A 465 -15.45 38.29 27.78
C LYS A 465 -15.61 37.51 26.48
N ILE A 466 -16.47 36.49 26.47
CA ILE A 466 -16.86 35.74 25.25
C ILE A 466 -18.19 36.31 24.75
N THR A 467 -18.22 36.72 23.48
CA THR A 467 -19.42 37.23 22.81
C THR A 467 -20.01 36.13 21.92
N PRO A 468 -21.23 35.64 22.20
CA PRO A 468 -21.89 34.61 21.38
C PRO A 468 -22.33 35.15 20.00
N GLU A 469 -22.38 34.27 19.00
CA GLU A 469 -22.51 34.63 17.57
C GLU A 469 -23.94 35.03 17.13
N SER A 470 -24.97 34.83 17.98
CA SER A 470 -26.31 35.36 17.75
C SER A 470 -27.20 35.20 18.99
N GLU A 471 -27.86 36.26 19.48
CA GLU A 471 -29.24 36.20 20.01
C GLU A 471 -29.81 37.59 20.38
N GLY A 472 -31.15 37.71 20.26
CA GLY A 472 -31.93 38.94 20.40
C GLY A 472 -31.89 39.58 21.80
N GLU A 473 -32.27 40.87 21.83
CA GLU A 473 -32.03 41.82 22.93
C GLU A 473 -32.59 41.45 24.32
N GLN A 474 -33.44 40.43 24.45
CA GLN A 474 -34.15 40.11 25.70
C GLN A 474 -33.37 39.24 26.71
N ASN A 475 -32.23 38.65 26.36
CA ASN A 475 -31.50 37.71 27.23
C ASN A 475 -30.07 38.15 27.62
N LYS A 476 -29.75 39.45 27.51
CA LYS A 476 -28.40 39.98 27.71
C LYS A 476 -27.88 39.87 29.15
N GLU A 477 -28.72 40.10 30.16
CA GLU A 477 -28.26 40.22 31.55
C GLU A 477 -28.04 38.87 32.25
N ARG A 478 -28.92 37.88 32.03
CA ARG A 478 -28.80 36.55 32.67
C ARG A 478 -27.64 35.71 32.09
N ASN A 479 -27.26 35.97 30.84
CA ASN A 479 -26.15 35.30 30.17
C ASN A 479 -24.79 35.98 30.41
N GLN A 480 -24.78 37.20 30.95
CA GLN A 480 -23.55 37.96 31.21
C GLN A 480 -22.76 37.36 32.38
N GLU A 481 -23.44 37.03 33.50
CA GLU A 481 -22.84 36.30 34.63
C GLU A 481 -22.33 34.92 34.21
N GLN A 482 -23.09 34.21 33.36
CA GLN A 482 -22.69 32.90 32.85
C GLN A 482 -21.49 32.98 31.88
N SER A 483 -21.37 34.05 31.10
CA SER A 483 -20.23 34.27 30.19
C SER A 483 -18.92 34.59 30.91
N ASP A 484 -18.99 35.31 32.04
CA ASP A 484 -17.82 35.65 32.86
C ASP A 484 -17.25 34.44 33.61
N ASP A 485 -18.12 33.53 34.06
CA ASP A 485 -17.70 32.27 34.68
C ASP A 485 -17.08 31.31 33.64
N ILE A 486 -17.64 31.26 32.44
CA ILE A 486 -17.09 30.49 31.30
C ILE A 486 -15.70 31.03 30.91
N VAL A 487 -15.50 32.35 30.80
CA VAL A 487 -14.18 32.92 30.51
C VAL A 487 -13.18 32.55 31.60
N LYS A 488 -13.54 32.63 32.88
CA LYS A 488 -12.65 32.23 33.98
C LYS A 488 -12.31 30.73 33.95
N GLU A 489 -13.23 29.89 33.48
CA GLU A 489 -13.02 28.45 33.36
C GLU A 489 -12.12 28.08 32.16
N PHE A 490 -12.28 28.77 31.02
CA PHE A 490 -11.50 28.55 29.80
C PHE A 490 -10.17 29.30 29.74
N SER A 491 -10.03 30.40 30.49
CA SER A 491 -8.76 31.16 30.62
C SER A 491 -7.75 30.47 31.53
N ARG A 492 -8.16 29.41 32.24
CA ARG A 492 -7.24 28.59 33.04
C ARG A 492 -6.60 27.52 32.15
N PRO A 493 -5.25 27.41 32.11
CA PRO A 493 -4.59 26.28 31.47
C PRO A 493 -5.03 24.98 32.17
N ARG A 494 -5.71 24.07 31.46
CA ARG A 494 -6.22 22.81 32.05
C ARG A 494 -5.13 21.73 32.10
N GLY A 495 -5.03 20.93 33.16
CA GLY A 495 -3.97 19.93 33.31
C GLY A 495 -2.69 20.45 33.98
N ARG A 496 -2.82 20.97 35.21
CA ARG A 496 -1.70 21.35 36.08
C ARG A 496 -1.05 20.08 36.64
N HIS A 497 0.22 19.81 36.33
CA HIS A 497 0.97 18.85 37.14
C HIS A 497 1.31 19.51 38.49
N PRO A 498 1.23 18.79 39.62
CA PRO A 498 1.46 19.33 40.97
C PRO A 498 2.93 19.72 41.26
N GLY A 499 3.70 20.11 40.24
CA GLY A 499 5.06 20.62 40.32
C GLY A 499 5.36 21.81 39.40
N ASP A 500 4.41 22.28 38.59
CA ASP A 500 4.63 23.44 37.73
C ASP A 500 4.63 24.73 38.55
N PRO A 501 5.68 25.58 38.44
CA PRO A 501 5.80 26.80 39.23
C PRO A 501 4.59 27.71 39.02
N ALA A 502 3.95 28.10 40.13
CA ALA A 502 2.68 28.81 40.20
C ALA A 502 2.70 30.26 39.65
N GLY A 503 3.65 30.61 38.79
CA GLY A 503 3.84 31.97 38.27
C GLY A 503 4.21 32.08 36.79
N VAL A 504 4.25 30.99 36.03
CA VAL A 504 4.58 31.04 34.57
C VAL A 504 3.37 31.45 33.73
N PHE A 505 2.17 31.08 34.18
CA PHE A 505 0.90 31.55 33.60
C PHE A 505 0.43 32.74 34.42
N GLY A 506 0.96 33.92 34.14
CA GLY A 506 0.43 35.17 34.70
C GLY A 506 -1.09 35.21 34.53
N GLU A 507 -1.79 35.70 35.55
CA GLU A 507 -3.24 35.88 35.52
C GLU A 507 -3.63 36.71 34.28
N GLY A 508 -4.13 36.06 33.24
CA GLY A 508 -4.63 36.72 32.03
C GLY A 508 -3.94 36.39 30.70
N GLY A 509 -3.41 35.19 30.47
CA GLY A 509 -2.96 34.79 29.12
C GLY A 509 -4.10 34.62 28.10
N VAL A 510 -3.75 34.60 26.80
CA VAL A 510 -4.71 34.35 25.71
C VAL A 510 -4.85 32.84 25.47
N VAL A 511 -6.08 32.34 25.49
CA VAL A 511 -6.38 30.92 25.28
C VAL A 511 -7.37 30.75 24.14
N PHE A 512 -7.13 29.77 23.27
CA PHE A 512 -8.05 29.35 22.21
C PHE A 512 -7.83 27.87 21.86
N PHE A 513 -8.78 27.31 21.11
CA PHE A 513 -8.75 25.93 20.67
C PHE A 513 -8.57 25.84 19.17
N THR A 514 -7.76 24.89 18.73
CA THR A 514 -7.57 24.58 17.32
C THR A 514 -8.04 23.17 17.01
N LEU A 515 -8.70 23.06 15.87
CA LEU A 515 -9.20 21.82 15.31
C LEU A 515 -8.40 21.56 14.03
N SER A 516 -7.45 20.65 14.06
CA SER A 516 -6.59 20.36 12.90
C SER A 516 -7.16 19.21 12.06
N ASP A 517 -7.33 19.41 10.76
CA ASP A 517 -7.73 18.33 9.86
C ASP A 517 -6.68 17.22 9.81
N GLN A 518 -7.15 15.97 9.81
CA GLN A 518 -6.31 14.83 9.51
C GLN A 518 -5.80 14.89 8.08
N MET A 519 -4.59 14.38 7.86
CA MET A 519 -3.87 14.50 6.61
C MET A 519 -3.53 13.14 6.02
N LEU A 520 -3.54 13.05 4.70
CA LEU A 520 -2.97 11.94 3.96
C LEU A 520 -1.43 12.07 3.90
N LEU A 521 -0.71 10.95 3.91
CA LEU A 521 0.77 10.87 3.81
C LEU A 521 1.39 11.55 2.55
N GLY A 522 0.58 12.07 1.61
CA GLY A 522 1.00 12.51 0.27
C GLY A 522 1.15 14.02 0.04
N LYS A 523 1.13 14.86 1.08
CA LYS A 523 1.09 16.33 0.93
C LYS A 523 2.42 17.00 0.55
N LEU A 524 3.27 16.29 -0.22
CA LEU A 524 4.35 16.90 -1.01
C LEU A 524 3.84 17.48 -2.34
N ILE A 525 2.53 17.45 -2.59
CA ILE A 525 1.91 17.90 -3.83
C ILE A 525 0.82 18.93 -3.47
N ASP A 526 0.87 20.10 -4.12
CA ASP A 526 -0.03 21.24 -3.89
C ASP A 526 -1.50 20.84 -3.78
N SER A 527 -2.25 21.54 -2.92
CA SER A 527 -3.65 21.27 -2.56
C SER A 527 -4.62 21.13 -3.73
N SER A 528 -4.31 21.73 -4.89
CA SER A 528 -5.10 21.63 -6.13
C SER A 528 -4.87 20.33 -6.91
N ILE A 529 -3.73 19.67 -6.73
CA ILE A 529 -3.39 18.42 -7.40
C ILE A 529 -3.95 17.23 -6.62
N TYR A 530 -4.24 17.37 -5.33
CA TYR A 530 -4.76 16.27 -4.52
C TYR A 530 -6.19 15.85 -4.93
N GLU A 531 -7.09 16.81 -5.08
CA GLU A 531 -8.48 16.53 -5.47
C GLU A 531 -8.57 15.89 -6.86
N TYR A 532 -7.84 16.40 -7.85
CA TYR A 532 -7.85 15.86 -9.21
C TYR A 532 -6.87 14.70 -9.43
N GLY A 533 -5.80 14.63 -8.66
CA GLY A 533 -4.71 13.66 -8.82
C GLY A 533 -5.10 12.24 -8.40
N MET A 534 -5.96 12.10 -7.39
CA MET A 534 -6.48 10.79 -7.00
C MET A 534 -7.45 10.23 -8.05
N PHE A 535 -8.35 11.07 -8.57
CA PHE A 535 -9.20 10.68 -9.70
C PHE A 535 -8.34 10.38 -10.94
N ALA A 536 -7.31 11.18 -11.23
CA ALA A 536 -6.40 10.93 -12.34
C ALA A 536 -5.64 9.60 -12.18
N LEU A 537 -5.19 9.26 -10.97
CA LEU A 537 -4.54 7.98 -10.68
C LEU A 537 -5.52 6.81 -10.89
N TYR A 538 -6.74 6.92 -10.36
CA TYR A 538 -7.80 5.94 -10.57
C TYR A 538 -8.07 5.73 -12.07
N PHE A 539 -8.34 6.81 -12.80
CA PHE A 539 -8.58 6.73 -14.24
C PHE A 539 -7.38 6.13 -14.96
N THR A 540 -6.16 6.53 -14.64
CA THR A 540 -4.94 5.99 -15.27
C THR A 540 -4.84 4.47 -15.08
N VAL A 541 -5.07 3.97 -13.87
CA VAL A 541 -5.04 2.53 -13.57
C VAL A 541 -6.15 1.80 -14.32
N VAL A 542 -7.40 2.31 -14.25
CA VAL A 542 -8.54 1.68 -14.92
C VAL A 542 -8.39 1.69 -16.44
N PHE A 543 -7.95 2.81 -17.05
CA PHE A 543 -7.69 2.90 -18.49
C PHE A 543 -6.54 1.98 -18.91
N SER A 544 -5.50 1.84 -18.09
CA SER A 544 -4.41 0.91 -18.37
C SER A 544 -4.90 -0.53 -18.37
N LEU A 545 -5.66 -0.94 -17.35
CA LEU A 545 -6.27 -2.27 -17.27
C LEU A 545 -7.26 -2.52 -18.42
N ALA A 546 -8.08 -1.53 -18.77
CA ALA A 546 -9.00 -1.60 -19.90
C ALA A 546 -8.24 -1.75 -21.25
N ARG A 547 -7.08 -1.10 -21.41
CA ARG A 547 -6.24 -1.26 -22.59
C ARG A 547 -5.69 -2.68 -22.69
N PHE A 548 -5.22 -3.27 -21.60
CA PHE A 548 -4.79 -4.67 -21.58
C PHE A 548 -5.93 -5.63 -21.94
N PHE A 549 -7.11 -5.42 -21.36
CA PHE A 549 -8.31 -6.20 -21.71
C PHE A 549 -8.69 -6.04 -23.19
N ARG A 550 -8.58 -4.82 -23.72
CA ARG A 550 -8.84 -4.54 -25.14
C ARG A 550 -7.84 -5.26 -26.05
N VAL A 551 -6.55 -5.32 -25.71
CA VAL A 551 -5.54 -6.08 -26.47
C VAL A 551 -5.86 -7.58 -26.49
N TYR A 552 -6.48 -8.11 -25.44
CA TYR A 552 -6.90 -9.51 -25.41
C TYR A 552 -8.07 -9.80 -26.38
N ILE A 553 -9.06 -8.91 -26.45
CA ILE A 553 -10.23 -9.06 -27.34
C ILE A 553 -9.87 -8.69 -28.80
N VAL A 554 -9.15 -7.58 -28.98
CA VAL A 554 -8.74 -7.06 -30.29
C VAL A 554 -7.54 -7.86 -30.77
N GLY A 555 -7.79 -8.80 -31.67
CA GLY A 555 -6.75 -9.65 -32.25
C GLY A 555 -7.13 -11.13 -32.32
N MET A 556 -8.28 -11.53 -31.77
CA MET A 556 -8.79 -12.90 -31.88
C MET A 556 -8.82 -13.38 -33.33
N SER A 557 -9.14 -12.51 -34.30
CA SER A 557 -9.17 -12.85 -35.72
C SER A 557 -7.83 -13.34 -36.28
N TYR A 558 -6.71 -12.77 -35.81
CA TYR A 558 -5.37 -13.18 -36.26
C TYR A 558 -4.94 -14.53 -35.65
N ARG A 559 -5.53 -14.91 -34.51
CA ARG A 559 -5.18 -16.14 -33.80
C ARG A 559 -5.97 -17.36 -34.26
N ILE A 560 -7.08 -17.17 -35.00
CA ILE A 560 -7.92 -18.26 -35.53
C ILE A 560 -7.08 -19.37 -36.17
N MET A 561 -6.07 -19.01 -36.97
CA MET A 561 -5.20 -19.97 -37.66
C MET A 561 -4.38 -20.88 -36.72
N TYR A 562 -4.13 -20.43 -35.50
CA TYR A 562 -3.30 -21.10 -34.50
C TYR A 562 -4.08 -21.61 -33.28
N GLU A 563 -5.36 -21.23 -33.14
CA GLU A 563 -6.22 -21.63 -32.01
C GLU A 563 -7.37 -22.56 -32.45
N ASP A 564 -7.94 -22.36 -33.64
CA ASP A 564 -9.03 -23.19 -34.16
C ASP A 564 -8.47 -24.36 -34.99
N TRP A 565 -7.98 -25.39 -34.31
CA TRP A 565 -7.58 -26.68 -34.92
C TRP A 565 -8.62 -27.77 -34.67
N GLY A 566 -8.80 -28.70 -35.61
CA GLY A 566 -9.76 -29.80 -35.47
C GLY A 566 -9.17 -31.05 -34.82
N ASP A 567 -7.88 -31.29 -35.03
CA ASP A 567 -7.10 -32.33 -34.37
C ASP A 567 -5.68 -31.82 -34.09
N VAL A 568 -5.10 -32.28 -32.99
CA VAL A 568 -3.82 -31.80 -32.45
C VAL A 568 -2.78 -32.90 -32.30
N GLU A 569 -3.17 -34.16 -32.53
CA GLU A 569 -2.34 -35.33 -32.20
C GLU A 569 -0.99 -35.31 -32.93
N PHE A 570 -0.98 -35.04 -34.24
CA PHE A 570 0.27 -35.00 -35.01
C PHE A 570 1.27 -33.96 -34.48
N ILE A 571 0.81 -32.75 -34.18
CA ILE A 571 1.68 -31.68 -33.67
C ILE A 571 2.17 -32.05 -32.27
N LYS A 572 1.32 -32.70 -31.47
CA LYS A 572 1.67 -33.18 -30.14
C LYS A 572 2.72 -34.28 -30.18
N GLU A 573 2.58 -35.25 -31.09
CA GLU A 573 3.58 -36.30 -31.34
C GLU A 573 4.90 -35.67 -31.75
N LEU A 574 4.91 -34.77 -32.74
CA LEU A 574 6.13 -34.07 -33.19
C LEU A 574 6.81 -33.29 -32.05
N LEU A 575 6.05 -32.60 -31.20
CA LEU A 575 6.63 -31.93 -30.02
C LEU A 575 7.23 -32.94 -29.04
N ASN A 576 6.52 -34.04 -28.76
CA ASN A 576 7.03 -35.09 -27.87
C ASN A 576 8.32 -35.71 -28.43
N ASP A 577 8.42 -35.87 -29.74
CA ASP A 577 9.61 -36.38 -30.41
C ASP A 577 10.79 -35.39 -30.29
N ILE A 578 10.55 -34.08 -30.45
CA ILE A 578 11.55 -33.03 -30.18
C ILE A 578 12.06 -33.12 -28.73
N TYR A 579 11.15 -33.29 -27.77
CA TYR A 579 11.53 -33.45 -26.36
C TYR A 579 12.26 -34.76 -26.10
N ALA A 580 11.91 -35.85 -26.79
CA ALA A 580 12.60 -37.13 -26.70
C ALA A 580 14.02 -37.06 -27.27
N ALA A 581 14.22 -36.48 -28.46
CA ALA A 581 15.54 -36.28 -29.06
C ALA A 581 16.47 -35.44 -28.17
N ARG A 582 15.93 -34.38 -27.54
CA ARG A 582 16.67 -33.57 -26.55
C ARG A 582 17.15 -34.43 -25.38
N TRP A 583 16.30 -35.32 -24.90
CA TRP A 583 16.64 -36.19 -23.77
C TRP A 583 17.73 -37.20 -24.13
N ASP A 584 17.61 -37.83 -25.30
CA ASP A 584 18.57 -38.80 -25.81
C ASP A 584 19.89 -38.12 -26.27
N ARG A 585 19.93 -36.78 -26.28
CA ARG A 585 21.04 -35.92 -26.68
C ARG A 585 21.40 -36.06 -28.15
N GLU A 586 20.42 -36.43 -28.96
CA GLU A 586 20.49 -36.45 -30.42
C GLU A 586 20.17 -35.04 -30.92
N HIS A 587 21.13 -34.12 -30.73
CA HIS A 587 20.92 -32.70 -31.01
C HIS A 587 20.66 -32.42 -32.51
N GLU A 588 21.25 -33.19 -33.42
CA GLU A 588 20.98 -33.07 -34.86
C GLU A 588 19.51 -33.35 -35.18
N LEU A 589 18.94 -34.42 -34.60
CA LEU A 589 17.55 -34.79 -34.78
C LEU A 589 16.59 -33.76 -34.14
N GLU A 590 16.96 -33.22 -32.96
CA GLU A 590 16.21 -32.13 -32.31
C GLU A 590 16.11 -30.89 -33.23
N GLU A 591 17.21 -30.51 -33.88
CA GLU A 591 17.26 -29.36 -34.79
C GLU A 591 16.47 -29.62 -36.08
N GLU A 592 16.56 -30.82 -36.66
CA GLU A 592 15.82 -31.22 -37.86
C GLU A 592 14.30 -31.21 -37.62
N MET A 593 13.83 -31.86 -36.55
CA MET A 593 12.41 -31.89 -36.20
C MET A 593 11.87 -30.51 -35.82
N TYR A 594 12.67 -29.67 -35.15
CA TYR A 594 12.31 -28.27 -34.94
C TYR A 594 12.18 -27.50 -36.27
N GLY A 595 13.09 -27.74 -37.22
CA GLY A 595 13.01 -27.19 -38.57
C GLY A 595 11.72 -27.56 -39.29
N GLU A 596 11.30 -28.82 -39.21
CA GLU A 596 10.02 -29.30 -39.75
C GLU A 596 8.82 -28.63 -39.09
N LEU A 597 8.84 -28.50 -37.74
CA LEU A 597 7.81 -27.80 -36.99
C LEU A 597 7.66 -26.35 -37.47
N ILE A 598 8.77 -25.62 -37.64
CA ILE A 598 8.72 -24.23 -38.12
C ILE A 598 8.21 -24.15 -39.57
N GLN A 599 8.60 -25.08 -40.44
CA GLN A 599 8.07 -25.13 -41.81
C GLN A 599 6.56 -25.39 -41.83
N LEU A 600 6.05 -26.23 -40.92
CA LEU A 600 4.62 -26.47 -40.75
C LEU A 600 3.89 -25.18 -40.35
N PHE A 601 4.40 -24.44 -39.35
CA PHE A 601 3.80 -23.18 -38.90
C PHE A 601 3.95 -22.02 -39.89
N ARG A 602 4.89 -22.12 -40.84
CA ARG A 602 5.05 -21.15 -41.94
C ARG A 602 4.03 -21.33 -43.07
N SER A 603 3.44 -22.52 -43.21
CA SER A 603 2.49 -22.84 -44.28
C SER A 603 1.10 -23.17 -43.72
N PRO A 604 0.15 -22.22 -43.76
CA PRO A 604 -1.18 -22.44 -43.18
C PRO A 604 -1.97 -23.56 -43.87
N GLU A 605 -1.73 -23.77 -45.16
CA GLU A 605 -2.37 -24.85 -45.92
C GLU A 605 -1.91 -26.24 -45.45
N ARG A 606 -0.61 -26.39 -45.13
CA ARG A 606 -0.08 -27.63 -44.55
C ARG A 606 -0.61 -27.83 -43.15
N LEU A 607 -0.62 -26.78 -42.33
CA LEU A 607 -1.17 -26.82 -40.99
C LEU A 607 -2.63 -27.29 -41.00
N ILE A 608 -3.49 -26.71 -41.85
CA ILE A 608 -4.90 -27.12 -42.01
C ILE A 608 -5.04 -28.58 -42.43
N LYS A 609 -4.15 -29.12 -43.29
CA LYS A 609 -4.20 -30.52 -43.73
C LYS A 609 -3.87 -31.48 -42.58
N VAL A 610 -2.92 -31.10 -41.74
CA VAL A 610 -2.46 -31.90 -40.59
C VAL A 610 -3.47 -31.84 -39.44
N THR A 611 -4.07 -30.68 -39.18
CA THR A 611 -4.99 -30.47 -38.04
C THR A 611 -6.46 -30.79 -38.37
N ARG A 612 -6.73 -31.61 -39.39
CA ARG A 612 -8.11 -31.94 -39.77
C ARG A 612 -8.76 -32.84 -38.73
N PRO A 613 -10.02 -32.58 -38.35
CA PRO A 613 -10.73 -33.45 -37.43
C PRO A 613 -10.97 -34.83 -38.06
N PRO A 614 -10.91 -35.93 -37.28
CA PRO A 614 -11.24 -37.27 -37.76
C PRO A 614 -12.64 -37.31 -38.38
N ARG A 615 -12.86 -38.10 -39.45
CA ARG A 615 -14.14 -38.16 -40.20
C ARG A 615 -15.38 -38.30 -39.31
N LYS A 616 -15.28 -38.99 -38.18
CA LYS A 616 -16.38 -39.22 -37.21
C LYS A 616 -16.78 -37.97 -36.41
N LEU A 617 -15.91 -36.96 -36.30
CA LEU A 617 -16.10 -35.77 -35.48
C LEU A 617 -16.45 -34.50 -36.28
N ILE A 618 -16.43 -34.57 -37.61
CA ILE A 618 -16.73 -33.46 -38.53
C ILE A 618 -18.14 -32.88 -38.30
N GLY A 619 -19.12 -33.70 -37.90
CA GLY A 619 -20.49 -33.24 -37.63
C GLY A 619 -20.72 -32.64 -36.23
N ILE A 620 -19.76 -32.79 -35.32
CA ILE A 620 -19.85 -32.38 -33.90
C ILE A 620 -19.05 -31.11 -33.66
N MET A 621 -17.87 -30.99 -34.29
CA MET A 621 -17.09 -29.76 -34.26
C MET A 621 -17.65 -28.75 -35.28
N ASN A 622 -17.69 -27.46 -34.95
CA ASN A 622 -18.07 -26.38 -35.86
C ASN A 622 -17.00 -26.16 -36.96
N TRP A 623 -16.43 -27.22 -37.52
CA TRP A 623 -15.41 -27.14 -38.56
C TRP A 623 -16.09 -26.87 -39.92
N PRO A 624 -15.61 -25.90 -40.72
CA PRO A 624 -16.11 -25.68 -42.06
C PRO A 624 -15.89 -26.94 -42.90
N SER A 625 -16.99 -27.52 -43.42
CA SER A 625 -16.99 -28.73 -44.23
C SER A 625 -16.50 -28.51 -45.66
N THR A 626 -15.86 -27.38 -45.95
CA THR A 626 -15.54 -26.90 -47.30
C THR A 626 -14.53 -27.76 -48.06
N ALA A 627 -13.93 -28.77 -47.43
CA ALA A 627 -13.04 -29.72 -48.09
C ALA A 627 -13.75 -30.95 -48.69
N GLN A 628 -15.07 -31.13 -48.50
CA GLN A 628 -15.79 -32.26 -49.14
C GLN A 628 -16.13 -32.03 -50.61
N THR A 629 -15.85 -30.85 -51.18
CA THR A 629 -16.27 -30.50 -52.55
C THR A 629 -15.27 -30.82 -53.66
N LYS A 630 -14.14 -31.51 -53.39
CA LYS A 630 -13.14 -31.83 -54.44
C LYS A 630 -12.72 -33.30 -54.60
N GLU A 631 -13.18 -34.22 -53.76
CA GLU A 631 -12.84 -35.67 -53.91
C GLU A 631 -13.98 -36.51 -54.51
N LYS A 632 -14.99 -35.87 -55.13
CA LYS A 632 -16.06 -36.56 -55.89
C LYS A 632 -16.09 -36.21 -57.38
N CYS A 633 -15.09 -35.49 -57.87
CA CYS A 633 -14.88 -35.26 -59.30
C CYS A 633 -13.37 -35.28 -59.56
N GLU A 634 -12.80 -36.48 -59.61
CA GLU A 634 -11.75 -36.93 -60.54
C GLU A 634 -11.54 -38.43 -60.36
#